data_AF-A0A846UUN6-F1
#
_entry.id   AF-A0A846UUN6-F1
#
_cell.length_a   1.000
_cell.length_b   1.000
_cell.length_c   1.000
_cell.angle_alpha   90.00
_cell.angle_beta   90.00
_cell.angle_gamma   90.00
#
_symmetry.space_group_name_H-M   'P 1'
#
loop_
_entity.id
_entity.type
_entity.pdbx_description
1 polymer ?
#
loop_
_entity_poly.entity_id
_entity_poly.type
_entity_poly.pdbx_seq_one_letter_code
_entity_poly.pdbx_strand_id
1 'polypeptide(L)'
;MKHVNLLMASVPEETMATLAAKIFPLLGVASYEERFGSHYVEERYFLGETDQVEVKVMLSDDQDHSDRPFWVRISARGNGMDLGDELIEKLVRERLLPSGLRVARIDKFGQVGERRSDY
;
A
#
# COMPACT_ATOMS: atom_id res chain seq x y z
N MET A 1 -4.94 -9.83 11.79
CA MET A 1 -3.72 -9.10 11.33
C MET A 1 -4.03 -7.62 11.32
N LYS A 2 -3.26 -6.82 12.08
CA LYS A 2 -3.24 -5.37 11.90
C LYS A 2 -2.62 -5.06 10.54
N HIS A 3 -3.15 -4.04 9.88
CA HIS A 3 -2.67 -3.56 8.60
C HIS A 3 -2.76 -2.04 8.57
N VAL A 4 -1.87 -1.43 7.80
CA VAL A 4 -1.92 -0.01 7.48
C VAL A 4 -2.40 0.11 6.05
N ASN A 5 -3.33 1.03 5.82
CA ASN A 5 -3.76 1.41 4.50
C ASN A 5 -3.04 2.70 4.11
N LEU A 6 -2.45 2.69 2.93
CA LEU A 6 -1.74 3.80 2.35
C LEU A 6 -2.38 4.17 1.02
N LEU A 7 -2.38 5.47 0.71
CA LEU A 7 -2.70 5.98 -0.62
C LEU A 7 -1.41 6.49 -1.25
N MET A 8 -1.13 6.09 -2.48
CA MET A 8 0.11 6.40 -3.17
C MET A 8 -0.11 7.01 -4.55
N ALA A 9 0.87 7.81 -4.96
CA ALA A 9 1.09 8.16 -6.36
C ALA A 9 2.56 8.57 -6.58
N SER A 10 3.11 8.22 -7.74
CA SER A 10 4.40 8.75 -8.22
C SER A 10 4.20 9.80 -9.32
N VAL A 11 3.56 9.41 -10.43
CA VAL A 11 3.39 10.24 -11.63
C VAL A 11 1.97 10.10 -12.19
N PRO A 12 1.44 11.09 -12.93
CA PRO A 12 0.05 11.08 -13.39
C PRO A 12 -0.34 9.87 -14.26
N GLU A 13 0.58 9.34 -15.06
CA GLU A 13 0.35 8.22 -15.98
C GLU A 13 0.79 6.87 -15.41
N GLU A 14 1.03 6.82 -14.10
CA GLU A 14 1.41 5.57 -13.44
C GLU A 14 0.26 4.55 -13.53
N THR A 15 0.61 3.29 -13.74
CA THR A 15 -0.31 2.17 -13.66
C THR A 15 -0.11 1.40 -12.36
N MET A 16 -1.09 0.57 -11.98
CA MET A 16 -0.96 -0.29 -10.81
C MET A 16 0.25 -1.23 -10.92
N ALA A 17 0.51 -1.77 -12.12
CA ALA A 17 1.65 -2.65 -12.37
C ALA A 17 3.00 -1.94 -12.24
N THR A 18 3.10 -0.71 -12.76
CA THR A 18 4.34 0.08 -12.66
C THR A 18 4.59 0.56 -11.22
N LEU A 19 3.54 0.93 -10.47
CA LEU A 19 3.68 1.25 -9.05
C LEU A 19 4.14 0.01 -8.27
N ALA A 20 3.49 -1.15 -8.49
CA ALA A 20 3.87 -2.42 -7.86
C ALA A 20 5.34 -2.76 -8.10
N ALA A 21 5.78 -2.70 -9.36
CA ALA A 21 7.18 -2.91 -9.74
C ALA A 21 8.16 -1.93 -9.05
N LYS A 22 7.72 -0.70 -8.76
CA LYS A 22 8.50 0.31 -8.04
C LYS A 22 8.57 0.05 -6.54
N ILE A 23 7.44 -0.24 -5.89
CA ILE A 23 7.38 -0.31 -4.42
C ILE A 23 7.87 -1.64 -3.85
N PHE A 24 7.66 -2.76 -4.55
CA PHE A 24 8.02 -4.08 -4.03
C PHE A 24 9.53 -4.22 -3.76
N PRO A 25 10.44 -3.82 -4.67
CA PRO A 25 11.88 -3.83 -4.39
C PRO A 25 12.27 -2.92 -3.21
N LEU A 26 11.64 -1.75 -3.07
CA LEU A 26 11.87 -0.85 -1.94
C LEU A 26 11.50 -1.53 -0.61
N LEU A 27 10.43 -2.31 -0.59
CA LEU A 27 9.99 -3.05 0.59
C LEU A 27 10.73 -4.38 0.79
N GLY A 28 11.69 -4.72 -0.09
CA GLY A 28 12.46 -5.96 -0.01
C GLY A 28 11.69 -7.20 -0.47
N VAL A 29 10.60 -7.03 -1.21
CA VAL A 29 9.86 -8.13 -1.84
C VAL A 29 10.63 -8.59 -3.07
N ALA A 30 11.09 -9.85 -3.05
CA ALA A 30 11.90 -10.42 -4.13
C ALA A 30 11.05 -10.85 -5.35
N SER A 31 9.81 -11.27 -5.12
CA SER A 31 8.86 -11.69 -6.15
C SER A 31 7.46 -11.29 -5.75
N TYR A 32 6.65 -10.91 -6.73
CA TYR A 32 5.25 -10.58 -6.54
C TYR A 32 4.42 -11.19 -7.68
N GLU A 33 3.13 -11.35 -7.44
CA GLU A 33 2.20 -11.93 -8.41
C GLU A 33 0.98 -11.02 -8.59
N GLU A 34 0.44 -11.04 -9.80
CA GLU A 34 -0.88 -10.48 -10.08
C GLU A 34 -1.94 -11.51 -9.69
N ARG A 35 -2.97 -11.06 -8.97
CA ARG A 35 -4.10 -11.89 -8.55
C ARG A 35 -5.41 -11.26 -8.96
N PHE A 36 -6.39 -12.13 -9.22
CA PHE A 36 -7.76 -11.73 -9.54
C PHE A 36 -8.62 -11.66 -8.27
N GLY A 37 -9.53 -10.70 -8.22
CA GLY A 37 -10.56 -10.60 -7.19
C GLY A 37 -11.69 -9.67 -7.61
N SER A 38 -12.91 -10.19 -7.64
CA SER A 38 -14.14 -9.51 -8.12
C SER A 38 -14.57 -8.28 -7.30
N HIS A 39 -13.90 -8.01 -6.18
CA HIS A 39 -14.19 -6.87 -5.30
C HIS A 39 -13.19 -5.72 -5.47
N TYR A 40 -12.27 -5.83 -6.43
CA TYR A 40 -11.29 -4.79 -6.73
C TYR A 40 -11.62 -4.12 -8.06
N VAL A 41 -11.24 -2.85 -8.17
CA VAL A 41 -11.27 -2.14 -9.45
C VAL A 41 -10.39 -2.89 -10.46
N GLU A 42 -10.89 -3.05 -11.68
CA GLU A 42 -10.30 -3.90 -12.73
C GLU A 42 -10.19 -5.39 -12.36
N GLU A 43 -10.82 -5.80 -11.25
CA GLU A 43 -10.83 -7.16 -10.72
C GLU A 43 -9.44 -7.74 -10.43
N ARG A 44 -8.45 -6.87 -10.17
CA ARG A 44 -7.05 -7.26 -10.00
C ARG A 44 -6.33 -6.52 -8.87
N TYR A 45 -5.30 -7.16 -8.35
CA TYR A 45 -4.33 -6.57 -7.42
C TYR A 45 -2.99 -7.27 -7.55
N PHE A 46 -1.92 -6.62 -7.12
CA PHE A 46 -0.62 -7.26 -6.96
C PHE A 46 -0.37 -7.63 -5.50
N LEU A 47 0.20 -8.80 -5.27
CA LEU A 47 0.59 -9.32 -3.96
C LEU A 47 2.09 -9.57 -3.91
N GLY A 48 2.75 -9.00 -2.91
CA GLY A 48 4.14 -9.23 -2.60
C GLY A 48 4.33 -9.55 -1.13
N GLU A 49 5.25 -10.45 -0.81
CA GLU A 49 5.48 -10.91 0.56
C GLU A 49 6.98 -10.93 0.90
N THR A 50 7.27 -10.69 2.17
CA THR A 50 8.55 -10.99 2.83
C THR A 50 8.28 -11.81 4.09
N ASP A 51 9.33 -12.21 4.80
CA ASP A 51 9.18 -12.83 6.13
C ASP A 51 8.49 -11.91 7.15
N GLN A 52 8.50 -10.58 6.91
CA GLN A 52 8.03 -9.57 7.86
C GLN A 52 6.71 -8.93 7.46
N VAL A 53 6.41 -8.83 6.16
CA VAL A 53 5.23 -8.09 5.67
C VAL A 53 4.56 -8.78 4.48
N GLU A 54 3.24 -8.65 4.42
CA GLU A 54 2.41 -8.86 3.24
C GLU A 54 2.01 -7.49 2.69
N VAL A 55 2.20 -7.27 1.40
CA VAL A 55 1.91 -6.00 0.72
C VAL A 55 0.97 -6.27 -0.44
N LYS A 56 -0.14 -5.54 -0.48
CA LYS A 56 -1.07 -5.55 -1.60
C LYS A 56 -1.14 -4.19 -2.25
N VAL A 57 -1.18 -4.17 -3.58
CA VAL A 57 -1.34 -2.96 -4.39
C VAL A 57 -2.60 -3.11 -5.24
N MET A 58 -3.53 -2.19 -5.07
CA MET A 58 -4.80 -2.13 -5.78
C MET A 58 -5.14 -0.69 -6.17
N LEU A 59 -6.11 -0.52 -7.06
CA LEU A 59 -6.74 0.77 -7.30
C LEU A 59 -7.78 1.07 -6.22
N SER A 60 -7.82 2.32 -5.78
CA SER A 60 -8.90 2.85 -4.96
C SER A 60 -10.14 3.09 -5.84
N ASP A 61 -11.30 2.68 -5.36
CA ASP A 61 -12.61 3.00 -5.94
C ASP A 61 -13.19 4.33 -5.42
N ASP A 62 -12.50 5.00 -4.50
CA ASP A 62 -12.93 6.24 -3.90
C ASP A 62 -12.47 7.46 -4.72
N GLN A 63 -13.42 8.22 -5.23
CA GLN A 63 -13.15 9.42 -6.04
C GLN A 63 -12.51 10.55 -5.23
N ASP A 64 -12.72 10.57 -3.90
CA ASP A 64 -12.12 11.54 -2.99
C ASP A 64 -10.60 11.35 -2.87
N HIS A 65 -10.05 10.26 -3.44
CA HIS A 65 -8.62 9.94 -3.43
C HIS A 65 -8.02 9.89 -4.83
N SER A 66 -8.66 10.54 -5.80
CA SER A 66 -8.19 10.61 -7.19
C SER A 66 -6.78 11.21 -7.35
N ASP A 67 -6.28 12.00 -6.39
CA ASP A 67 -4.90 12.51 -6.40
C ASP A 67 -3.84 11.44 -6.07
N ARG A 68 -4.27 10.34 -5.43
CA ARG A 68 -3.48 9.17 -5.01
C ARG A 68 -4.28 7.88 -5.23
N PRO A 69 -4.46 7.48 -6.50
CA PRO A 69 -5.44 6.46 -6.88
C PRO A 69 -5.04 5.03 -6.47
N PHE A 70 -3.82 4.84 -5.96
CA PHE A 70 -3.35 3.52 -5.57
C PHE A 70 -3.54 3.29 -4.08
N TRP A 71 -4.36 2.32 -3.73
CA TRP A 71 -4.48 1.80 -2.39
C TRP A 71 -3.43 0.70 -2.17
N VAL A 72 -2.54 0.93 -1.21
CA VAL A 72 -1.50 -0.02 -0.80
C VAL A 72 -1.76 -0.45 0.63
N ARG A 73 -1.99 -1.76 0.82
CA ARG A 73 -2.23 -2.35 2.13
C ARG A 73 -1.02 -3.13 2.58
N ILE A 74 -0.43 -2.73 3.71
CA ILE A 74 0.73 -3.42 4.31
C ILE A 74 0.29 -4.07 5.62
N SER A 75 0.53 -5.37 5.75
CA SER A 75 0.20 -6.15 6.95
C SER A 75 1.46 -6.81 7.49
N ALA A 76 1.73 -6.70 8.78
CA ALA A 76 2.85 -7.42 9.39
C ALA A 76 2.57 -8.92 9.47
N ARG A 77 3.58 -9.74 9.17
CA ARG A 77 3.60 -11.20 9.31
C ARG A 77 4.42 -11.55 10.54
N GLY A 78 3.75 -11.97 11.63
CA GLY A 78 4.41 -12.31 12.90
C GLY A 78 3.50 -12.19 14.13
N ASN A 79 3.89 -12.85 15.24
CA ASN A 79 3.08 -13.00 16.46
C ASN A 79 3.09 -11.79 17.43
N GLY A 80 3.49 -10.61 17.00
CA GLY A 80 3.54 -9.40 17.85
C GLY A 80 2.68 -8.28 17.28
N MET A 81 1.55 -7.96 17.93
CA MET A 81 0.62 -6.90 17.50
C MET A 81 1.19 -5.47 17.54
N ASP A 82 2.28 -5.24 18.27
CA ASP A 82 2.87 -3.90 18.44
C ASP A 82 4.04 -3.62 17.50
N LEU A 83 4.69 -4.67 16.97
CA LEU A 83 5.77 -4.51 16.00
C LEU A 83 5.28 -4.06 14.61
N GLY A 84 3.99 -4.22 14.31
CA GLY A 84 3.45 -3.99 12.98
C GLY A 84 3.44 -2.52 12.57
N ASP A 85 2.94 -1.64 13.42
CA ASP A 85 2.79 -0.22 13.06
C ASP A 85 4.14 0.50 13.03
N GLU A 86 5.02 0.27 14.00
CA GLU A 86 6.37 0.85 14.03
C GLU A 86 7.23 0.38 12.84
N LEU A 87 7.16 -0.91 12.50
CA LEU A 87 7.86 -1.45 11.34
C LEU A 87 7.37 -0.79 10.05
N ILE A 88 6.04 -0.68 9.88
CA ILE A 88 5.46 -0.08 8.67
C ILE A 88 5.81 1.41 8.59
N GLU A 89 5.68 2.15 9.69
CA GLU A 89 6.10 3.56 9.77
C GLU A 89 7.57 3.73 9.38
N LYS A 90 8.45 2.86 9.87
CA LYS A 90 9.87 2.86 9.50
C LYS A 90 10.06 2.59 8.01
N LEU A 91 9.39 1.59 7.43
CA LEU A 91 9.45 1.28 6.00
C LEU A 91 8.98 2.46 5.12
N VAL A 92 7.90 3.13 5.51
CA VAL A 92 7.39 4.31 4.80
C VAL A 92 8.44 5.41 4.82
N ARG A 93 8.96 5.77 6.01
CA ARG A 93 9.87 6.90 6.18
C ARG A 93 11.25 6.69 5.58
N GLU A 94 11.79 5.48 5.70
CA GLU A 94 13.16 5.19 5.26
C GLU A 94 13.25 4.75 3.81
N ARG A 95 12.15 4.24 3.21
CA ARG A 95 12.21 3.61 1.88
C ARG A 95 11.22 4.21 0.87
N LEU A 96 9.97 4.42 1.27
CA LEU A 96 8.94 4.90 0.33
C LEU A 96 9.05 6.40 0.08
N LEU A 97 9.12 7.23 1.13
CA LEU A 97 9.23 8.69 0.98
C LEU A 97 10.48 9.11 0.22
N PRO A 98 11.69 8.57 0.50
CA PRO A 98 12.90 8.95 -0.23
C PRO A 98 12.87 8.59 -1.73
N SER A 99 11.97 7.69 -2.15
CA SER A 99 11.80 7.31 -3.56
C SER A 99 10.96 8.31 -4.39
N GLY A 100 10.55 9.41 -3.78
CA GLY A 100 9.73 10.45 -4.40
C GLY A 100 8.25 10.10 -4.53
N LEU A 101 7.79 9.05 -3.85
CA LEU A 101 6.37 8.71 -3.78
C LEU A 101 5.63 9.70 -2.90
N ARG A 102 4.45 10.14 -3.35
CA ARG A 102 3.48 10.85 -2.51
C ARG A 102 2.70 9.79 -1.73
N VAL A 103 2.86 9.76 -0.41
CA VAL A 103 2.28 8.73 0.46
C VAL A 103 1.35 9.39 1.47
N ALA A 104 0.13 8.87 1.60
CA ALA A 104 -0.79 9.19 2.69
C ALA A 104 -1.07 7.92 3.48
N ARG A 105 -1.22 8.06 4.81
CA ARG A 105 -1.92 7.07 5.63
C ARG A 105 -3.40 7.33 5.58
N ILE A 106 -4.19 6.26 5.52
CA ILE A 106 -5.64 6.35 5.65
C ILE A 106 -6.15 5.39 6.71
N ASP A 107 -6.80 5.96 7.73
CA ASP A 107 -7.44 5.20 8.79
C ASP A 107 -8.94 5.06 8.49
N LYS A 108 -9.51 3.89 8.79
CA LYS A 108 -10.93 3.58 8.52
C LYS A 108 -11.35 3.76 7.05
N PHE A 109 -10.48 3.34 6.13
CA PHE A 109 -10.72 3.43 4.68
C PHE A 109 -12.06 2.78 4.27
N GLY A 110 -12.90 3.54 3.57
CA GLY A 110 -14.25 3.14 3.14
C GLY A 110 -15.28 3.03 4.28
N GLN A 111 -15.01 3.62 5.44
CA GLN A 111 -15.87 3.55 6.63
C GLN A 111 -16.15 4.92 7.23
N VAL A 112 -17.20 5.00 8.08
CA VAL A 112 -17.54 6.22 8.79
C VAL A 112 -16.39 6.67 9.70
N GLY A 113 -16.01 7.93 9.56
CA GLY A 113 -14.90 8.54 10.30
C GLY A 113 -13.52 8.25 9.70
N GLU A 114 -13.48 7.93 8.41
CA GLU A 114 -12.25 7.90 7.62
C GLU A 114 -11.41 9.16 7.84
N ARG A 115 -10.10 8.95 7.96
CA ARG A 115 -9.15 10.05 8.12
C ARG A 115 -7.89 9.78 7.33
N ARG A 116 -7.59 10.69 6.40
CA ARG A 116 -6.33 10.74 5.68
C ARG A 116 -5.33 11.64 6.40
N SER A 117 -4.08 11.21 6.46
CA SER A 117 -2.94 11.99 6.92
C SER A 117 -1.78 11.84 5.94
N ASP A 118 -1.31 12.95 5.38
CA ASP A 118 -0.13 12.94 4.51
C ASP A 118 1.15 12.74 5.34
N TYR A 119 2.11 12.00 4.77
CA TYR A 119 3.42 11.75 5.39
C TYR A 119 4.42 12.88 5.16
#